data_AF-L0P9L0-F1
#
_entry.id   AF-L0P9L0-F1
#
_cell.length_a   1.000
_cell.length_b   1.000
_cell.length_c   1.000
_cell.angle_alpha   90.00
_cell.angle_beta   90.00
_cell.angle_gamma   90.00
#
_symmetry.space_group_name_H-M   'P 1'
#
loop_
_entity.id
_entity.type
_entity.pdbx_description
1 polymer ?
#
loop_
_entity_poly.entity_id
_entity_poly.type
_entity_poly.pdbx_seq_one_letter_code
_entity_poly.pdbx_strand_id
1 'polypeptide(L)'
;MMFCPACGNHLLIGTSFTGFNRFECRTCPYEFPINRYLCSKRIMKQKEVDDVLGGEGAWDNVDKTEAQCPVMDCGNLRAYFFQIQIRSADEPMTTFYKCTKCGHRWREG
;
A
#
# COMPACT_ATOMS: atom_id res chain seq x y z
N MET A 1 -15.11 10.07 10.11
CA MET A 1 -14.50 9.54 11.34
C MET A 1 -14.27 10.72 12.26
N MET A 2 -14.74 10.69 13.51
CA MET A 2 -14.65 11.82 14.44
C MET A 2 -13.63 11.54 15.54
N PHE A 3 -12.85 12.56 15.91
CA PHE A 3 -11.79 12.47 16.90
C PHE A 3 -12.07 13.40 18.07
N CYS A 4 -11.61 13.02 19.26
CA CYS A 4 -11.71 13.86 20.43
C CYS A 4 -10.72 15.04 20.31
N PRO A 5 -11.16 16.30 20.51
CA PRO A 5 -10.27 17.46 20.43
C PRO A 5 -9.24 17.53 21.56
N ALA A 6 -9.47 16.84 22.68
CA ALA A 6 -8.58 16.88 23.84
C ALA A 6 -7.44 15.83 23.76
N CYS A 7 -7.73 14.61 23.28
CA CYS A 7 -6.77 13.49 23.30
C CYS A 7 -6.47 12.88 21.94
N GLY A 8 -7.10 13.36 20.86
CA GLY A 8 -6.89 12.86 19.50
C GLY A 8 -7.41 11.43 19.24
N ASN A 9 -7.94 10.75 20.26
CA ASN A 9 -8.45 9.39 20.14
C ASN A 9 -9.79 9.35 19.39
N HIS A 10 -10.06 8.20 18.78
CA HIS A 10 -11.33 7.96 18.09
C HIS A 10 -12.50 7.93 19.09
N LEU A 11 -13.59 8.59 18.72
CA LEU A 11 -14.83 8.58 19.51
C LEU A 11 -15.65 7.35 19.19
N LEU A 12 -16.13 6.66 20.22
CA LEU A 12 -16.98 5.48 20.07
C LEU A 12 -18.45 5.85 20.27
N ILE A 13 -19.35 5.07 19.67
CA ILE A 13 -20.80 5.26 19.85
C ILE A 13 -21.22 4.54 21.14
N GLY A 14 -21.67 5.31 22.12
CA GLY A 14 -22.32 4.83 23.33
C GLY A 14 -23.80 5.21 23.34
N THR A 15 -24.61 4.46 24.10
CA THR A 15 -26.01 4.79 24.34
C THR A 15 -26.12 5.62 25.61
N SER A 16 -26.85 6.74 25.56
CA SER A 16 -27.21 7.48 26.78
C SER A 16 -28.52 6.95 27.36
N PHE A 17 -28.73 7.17 28.65
CA PHE A 17 -29.97 6.84 29.36
C PHE A 17 -31.20 7.57 28.78
N THR A 18 -30.98 8.69 28.09
CA THR A 18 -32.01 9.50 27.44
C THR A 18 -32.47 8.96 26.08
N GLY A 19 -31.97 7.80 25.64
CA GLY A 19 -32.39 7.13 24.41
C GLY A 19 -31.72 7.62 23.13
N PHE A 20 -30.84 8.63 23.22
CA PHE A 20 -30.03 9.11 22.10
C PHE A 20 -28.63 8.50 22.12
N ASN A 21 -28.09 8.25 20.92
CA ASN A 21 -26.69 7.83 20.77
C ASN A 21 -25.75 9.02 21.04
N ARG A 22 -24.64 8.78 21.72
CA ARG A 22 -23.57 9.77 21.97
C ARG A 22 -22.24 9.24 21.47
N PHE A 23 -21.35 10.15 21.09
CA PHE A 23 -19.95 9.87 20.87
C PHE A 23 -19.20 10.07 22.18
N GLU A 24 -18.66 9.00 22.75
CA GLU A 24 -17.88 9.02 23.99
C GLU A 24 -16.42 8.66 23.73
N CYS A 25 -15.51 9.31 24.45
CA CYS A 25 -14.11 8.94 24.47
C CYS A 25 -13.84 7.95 25.61
N ARG A 26 -13.02 6.90 25.38
CA ARG A 26 -12.61 5.97 26.45
C ARG A 26 -11.50 6.50 27.35
N THR A 27 -10.83 7.58 26.94
CA THR A 27 -9.61 8.09 27.60
C THR A 27 -9.87 9.39 28.37
N CYS A 28 -10.90 10.15 27.99
CA CYS A 28 -11.26 11.41 28.64
C CYS A 28 -12.79 11.52 28.77
N PRO A 29 -13.32 12.35 29.68
CA PRO A 29 -14.77 12.50 29.90
C PRO A 29 -15.48 13.31 28.79
N TYR A 30 -14.91 13.37 27.59
CA TYR A 30 -15.51 14.08 26.48
C TYR A 30 -16.67 13.27 25.91
N GLU A 31 -17.85 13.90 25.90
CA GLU A 31 -19.08 13.36 25.33
C GLU A 31 -19.65 14.33 24.30
N PHE A 32 -20.08 13.82 23.15
CA PHE A 32 -20.74 14.60 22.11
C PHE A 32 -22.07 13.94 21.71
N PRO A 33 -23.23 14.57 21.98
CA PRO A 33 -24.53 13.98 21.68
C PRO A 33 -24.82 13.96 20.18
N ILE A 34 -25.30 12.83 19.65
CA ILE A 34 -25.66 12.68 18.24
C ILE A 34 -27.11 13.13 18.07
N ASN A 35 -27.31 14.41 17.77
CA ASN A 35 -28.64 14.98 17.54
C ASN A 35 -29.13 14.85 16.09
N ARG A 36 -28.25 14.45 15.16
CA ARG A 36 -28.55 14.32 13.73
C ARG A 36 -28.07 12.98 13.21
N TYR A 37 -28.79 12.43 12.24
CA TYR A 37 -28.36 11.22 11.56
C TYR A 37 -27.09 11.52 10.75
N LEU A 38 -25.96 10.92 11.14
CA LEU A 38 -24.68 11.05 10.43
C LEU A 38 -24.47 9.80 9.57
N CYS A 39 -24.75 9.90 8.27
CA CYS A 39 -24.32 8.92 7.27
C CYS A 39 -23.45 9.57 6.20
N SER A 40 -22.22 9.08 6.06
CA SER A 40 -21.31 9.46 4.98
C SER A 40 -21.02 8.23 4.14
N LYS A 41 -21.81 8.01 3.09
CA LYS A 41 -21.51 7.00 2.08
C LYS A 41 -20.58 7.64 1.04
N ARG A 42 -19.32 7.25 1.01
CA ARG A 42 -18.40 7.61 -0.08
C ARG A 42 -18.26 6.43 -1.03
N ILE A 43 -18.42 6.69 -2.32
CA ILE A 43 -18.11 5.71 -3.36
C ILE A 43 -16.60 5.69 -3.50
N MET A 44 -15.97 4.57 -3.13
CA MET A 44 -14.53 4.40 -3.31
C MET A 44 -14.26 4.11 -4.78
N LYS A 45 -13.50 5.00 -5.44
CA LYS A 45 -12.87 4.66 -6.72
C LYS A 45 -11.68 3.75 -6.43
N GLN A 46 -11.46 2.73 -7.26
CA GLN A 46 -10.26 1.92 -7.18
C GLN A 46 -9.05 2.83 -7.40
N LYS A 47 -8.09 2.80 -6.47
CA LYS A 47 -6.82 3.49 -6.67
C LYS A 47 -6.11 2.82 -7.84
N GLU A 48 -5.66 3.61 -8.82
CA GLU A 48 -4.76 3.12 -9.84
C GLU A 48 -3.49 2.57 -9.16
N VAL A 49 -3.02 1.42 -9.62
CA VAL A 49 -1.82 0.80 -9.07
C VAL A 49 -0.65 1.69 -9.46
N ASP A 50 -0.21 2.55 -8.54
CA ASP A 50 1.08 3.22 -8.68
C ASP A 50 2.13 2.14 -8.87
N ASP A 51 2.99 2.29 -9.87
CA ASP A 51 4.15 1.43 -10.08
C ASP A 51 5.09 1.60 -8.88
N VAL A 52 4.89 0.78 -7.84
CA VAL A 52 5.69 0.75 -6.61
C VAL A 52 7.17 0.46 -6.91
N LEU A 53 7.44 -0.11 -8.09
CA LEU A 53 8.75 -0.45 -8.61
C LEU A 53 9.27 0.54 -9.66
N GLY A 54 8.71 1.75 -9.63
CA GLY A 54 9.12 2.91 -10.39
C GLY A 54 8.63 2.90 -11.85
N GLY A 55 8.20 4.08 -12.30
CA GLY A 55 7.64 4.31 -13.63
C GLY A 55 8.67 4.25 -14.76
N GLU A 56 8.42 5.00 -15.84
CA GLU A 56 9.14 4.88 -17.11
C GLU A 56 10.67 5.04 -17.03
N GLY A 57 11.21 5.70 -16.00
CA GLY A 57 12.66 5.89 -15.77
C GLY A 57 13.29 5.03 -14.65
N ALA A 58 12.55 4.10 -14.05
CA ALA A 58 13.05 3.36 -12.88
C ALA A 58 14.18 2.38 -13.17
N TRP A 59 14.41 2.07 -14.44
CA TRP A 59 15.39 1.09 -14.88
C TRP A 59 16.66 1.73 -15.46
N ASP A 60 16.71 3.05 -15.58
CA ASP A 60 17.83 3.76 -16.22
C ASP A 60 19.10 3.76 -15.37
N ASN A 61 18.97 3.72 -14.04
CA ASN A 61 20.07 3.68 -13.08
C ASN A 61 20.26 2.31 -12.42
N VAL A 62 19.58 1.27 -12.92
CA VAL A 62 19.64 -0.07 -12.34
C VAL A 62 20.84 -0.81 -12.90
N ASP A 63 21.53 -1.55 -12.05
CA ASP A 63 22.69 -2.35 -12.44
C ASP A 63 22.31 -3.41 -13.48
N LYS A 64 23.26 -3.73 -14.36
CA LYS A 64 23.12 -4.73 -15.42
C LYS A 64 23.88 -5.99 -15.05
N THR A 65 23.22 -7.14 -15.18
CA THR A 65 23.81 -8.47 -14.97
C THR A 65 23.68 -9.31 -16.23
N GLU A 66 24.60 -10.27 -16.37
CA GLU A 66 24.53 -11.31 -17.41
C GLU A 66 23.46 -12.35 -17.02
N ALA A 67 22.25 -12.18 -17.55
CA ALA A 67 21.13 -13.09 -17.34
C ALA A 67 20.42 -13.32 -18.68
N GLN A 68 20.26 -14.60 -19.05
CA GLN A 68 19.60 -14.98 -20.29
C GLN A 68 18.09 -14.70 -20.20
N CYS A 69 17.57 -13.96 -21.18
CA CYS A 69 16.15 -13.69 -21.26
C CYS A 69 15.37 -15.00 -21.51
N PRO A 70 14.28 -15.29 -20.74
CA PRO A 70 13.48 -16.49 -20.92
C PRO A 70 12.64 -16.49 -22.22
N VAL A 71 12.55 -15.34 -22.88
CA VAL A 71 11.85 -15.21 -24.17
C VAL A 71 12.74 -15.78 -25.28
N MET A 72 12.31 -16.90 -25.86
CA MET A 72 13.03 -17.64 -26.90
C MET A 72 13.36 -16.78 -28.12
N ASP A 73 12.47 -15.86 -28.51
CA ASP A 73 12.68 -14.96 -29.65
C ASP A 73 13.73 -13.85 -29.40
N CYS A 74 14.08 -13.59 -28.14
CA CYS A 74 14.99 -12.51 -27.79
C CYS A 74 16.43 -12.98 -27.65
N GLY A 75 16.64 -14.08 -26.90
CA GLY A 75 17.96 -14.69 -26.67
C GLY A 75 19.02 -13.77 -26.05
N ASN A 76 18.63 -12.60 -25.53
CA ASN A 76 19.56 -11.62 -25.01
C ASN A 76 20.18 -12.08 -23.68
N LEU A 77 21.48 -11.81 -23.49
CA LEU A 77 22.26 -12.22 -22.33
C LEU A 77 22.39 -11.13 -21.26
N ARG A 78 21.81 -9.95 -21.48
CA ARG A 78 21.89 -8.82 -20.54
C ARG A 78 20.51 -8.42 -20.02
N ALA A 79 20.40 -8.27 -18.70
CA ALA A 79 19.21 -7.79 -18.02
C ALA A 79 19.56 -6.75 -16.96
N TYR A 80 18.68 -5.78 -16.78
CA TYR A 80 18.68 -4.96 -15.57
C TYR A 80 18.20 -5.81 -14.41
N PHE A 81 18.80 -5.68 -13.23
CA PHE A 81 18.37 -6.43 -12.04
C PHE A 81 18.30 -5.54 -10.81
N PHE A 82 17.30 -5.78 -9.96
CA PHE A 82 17.28 -5.24 -8.61
C PHE A 82 16.73 -6.29 -7.66
N GLN A 83 17.11 -6.18 -6.40
CA GLN A 83 16.68 -7.12 -5.37
C GLN A 83 15.80 -6.39 -4.35
N ILE A 84 14.70 -7.01 -3.92
CA ILE A 84 13.80 -6.46 -2.89
C ILE A 84 13.41 -7.57 -1.91
N GLN A 85 13.44 -7.22 -0.62
CA GLN A 85 12.90 -8.06 0.44
C GLN A 85 11.38 -7.87 0.53
N ILE A 86 10.63 -8.75 -0.14
CA ILE A 86 9.16 -8.75 -0.11
C ILE A 86 8.57 -9.68 0.97
N ARG A 87 9.43 -10.44 1.67
CA ARG A 87 9.05 -11.44 2.69
C ARG A 87 9.83 -11.20 3.99
N SER A 88 9.56 -12.03 4.99
CA SER A 88 10.25 -12.01 6.29
C SER A 88 11.78 -11.97 6.13
N ALA A 89 12.46 -11.42 7.14
CA ALA A 89 13.92 -11.26 7.15
C ALA A 89 14.68 -12.59 7.00
N ASP A 90 14.05 -13.71 7.38
CA ASP A 90 14.64 -15.05 7.37
C ASP A 90 14.66 -15.71 5.98
N GLU A 91 14.00 -15.13 4.97
CA GLU A 91 13.98 -15.63 3.59
C GLU A 91 14.95 -14.86 2.69
N PRO A 92 15.55 -15.51 1.67
CA PRO A 92 16.43 -14.84 0.73
C PRO A 92 15.70 -13.73 -0.05
N MET A 93 16.46 -12.72 -0.46
CA MET A 93 15.95 -11.58 -1.20
C MET A 93 15.40 -12.01 -2.58
N THR A 94 14.25 -11.47 -3.00
CA THR A 94 13.71 -11.76 -4.34
C THR A 94 14.39 -10.86 -5.36
N THR A 95 14.92 -11.46 -6.43
CA THR A 95 15.56 -10.72 -7.53
C THR A 95 14.57 -10.53 -8.67
N PHE A 96 14.46 -9.30 -9.18
CA PHE A 96 13.65 -8.96 -10.35
C PHE A 96 14.58 -8.59 -11.49
N TYR A 97 14.27 -9.11 -12.68
CA TYR A 97 15.02 -8.86 -13.90
C TYR A 97 14.15 -8.20 -14.96
N LYS A 98 14.75 -7.35 -15.78
CA LYS A 98 14.15 -6.80 -17.00
C LYS A 98 15.13 -6.88 -18.16
N CYS A 99 14.72 -7.51 -19.26
CA CYS A 99 15.56 -7.63 -20.45
C CYS A 99 15.83 -6.25 -21.05
N THR A 100 17.09 -5.97 -21.38
CA THR A 100 17.49 -4.68 -21.99
C THR A 100 16.96 -4.50 -23.43
N LYS A 101 16.56 -5.59 -24.09
CA LYS A 101 16.13 -5.60 -25.50
C LYS A 101 14.61 -5.68 -25.68
N CYS A 102 13.94 -6.66 -25.04
CA CYS A 102 12.50 -6.87 -25.21
C CYS A 102 11.64 -6.30 -24.06
N GLY A 103 12.26 -5.80 -22.99
CA GLY A 103 11.54 -5.24 -21.84
C GLY A 103 10.77 -6.27 -21.01
N HIS A 104 10.86 -7.57 -21.33
CA HIS A 104 10.23 -8.64 -20.56
C HIS A 104 10.77 -8.63 -19.12
N ARG A 105 9.86 -8.70 -18.15
CA ARG A 105 10.17 -8.72 -16.72
C ARG A 105 9.92 -10.11 -16.17
N TRP A 106 10.88 -10.65 -15.44
CA TRP A 106 10.73 -11.92 -14.73
C TRP A 106 11.34 -11.81 -13.33
N ARG A 107 11.03 -12.77 -12.46
CA ARG A 107 11.50 -12.81 -11.08
C ARG A 107 12.15 -14.15 -10.79
N GLU A 108 13.18 -14.11 -9.97
CA GLU A 108 13.90 -15.27 -9.46
C GLU A 108 13.91 -15.16 -7.94
N GLY A 109 13.51 -16.25 -7.28
CA GLY A 109 13.36 -16.33 -5.84
C GLY A 109 13.39 -17.77 -5.38
#